data_AF-A0A927SEU0-F1
#
_entry.id   AF-A0A927SEU0-F1
#
_cell.length_a   1.000
_cell.length_b   1.000
_cell.length_c   1.000
_cell.angle_alpha   90.00
_cell.angle_beta   90.00
_cell.angle_gamma   90.00
#
_symmetry.space_group_name_H-M   'P 1'
#
loop_
_entity.id
_entity.type
_entity.pdbx_description
1 polymer ?
#
loop_
_entity_poly.entity_id
_entity_poly.type
_entity_poly.pdbx_seq_one_letter_code
_entity_poly.pdbx_strand_id
1 'polypeptide(L)'
;MKKLLKLPLRIAAPPLIAILLVFQLISSVIVGLTSIVTNLLATVFLIGSVAGWIANAPSNLIFQTAGLGIFFAFAPHIAGWLLEKV
;
A
#
# COMPACT_ATOMS: atom_id res chain seq x y z
N MET A 1 33.61 28.27 3.84
CA MET A 1 32.28 28.27 3.18
C MET A 1 31.37 27.10 3.60
N LYS A 2 31.85 25.86 3.81
CA LYS A 2 31.00 24.72 4.25
C LYS A 2 30.29 24.86 5.62
N LYS A 3 30.78 25.72 6.52
CA LYS A 3 30.20 25.95 7.86
C LYS A 3 29.01 26.93 7.86
N LEU A 4 28.97 27.86 6.91
CA LEU A 4 27.92 28.90 6.81
C LEU A 4 26.60 28.34 6.28
N LEU A 5 26.65 27.34 5.38
CA LEU A 5 25.47 26.60 4.89
C LEU A 5 24.91 25.60 5.91
N LYS A 6 25.75 25.08 6.83
CA LYS A 6 25.30 24.13 7.85
C LYS A 6 24.42 24.76 8.92
N LEU A 7 24.59 26.05 9.22
CA LEU A 7 23.87 26.72 10.30
C LEU A 7 22.36 26.93 9.99
N PRO A 8 21.95 27.51 8.85
CA PRO A 8 20.54 27.64 8.50
C PRO A 8 19.90 26.26 8.24
N LEU A 9 20.65 25.33 7.64
CA LEU A 9 20.17 23.97 7.39
C LEU A 9 19.91 23.21 8.70
N ARG A 10 20.73 23.40 9.74
CA ARG A 10 20.55 22.76 11.06
C ARG A 10 19.37 23.31 11.85
N ILE A 11 18.96 24.55 11.56
CA ILE A 11 17.79 25.20 12.18
C ILE A 11 16.50 24.86 11.39
N ALA A 12 16.58 24.77 10.06
CA ALA A 12 15.45 24.39 9.21
C ALA A 12 15.21 22.87 9.14
N ALA A 13 16.23 22.04 9.42
CA ALA A 13 16.10 20.58 9.44
C ALA A 13 15.09 20.04 10.47
N PRO A 14 15.09 20.47 11.76
CA PRO A 14 14.14 19.94 12.74
C PRO A 14 12.65 20.12 12.37
N PRO A 15 12.18 21.30 11.92
CA PRO A 15 10.79 21.43 11.50
C PRO A 15 10.49 20.62 10.23
N LEU A 16 11.43 20.53 9.29
CA LEU A 16 11.27 19.71 8.08
C LEU A 16 11.12 18.22 8.44
N ILE A 17 11.98 17.70 9.33
CA ILE A 17 11.92 16.32 9.81
C ILE A 17 10.59 16.06 10.52
N ALA A 18 10.11 17.00 11.36
CA ALA A 18 8.83 16.87 12.02
C ALA A 18 7.66 16.74 11.01
N ILE A 19 7.66 17.55 9.95
CA ILE A 19 6.64 17.48 8.89
C ILE A 19 6.70 16.12 8.16
N LEU A 20 7.91 15.66 7.81
CA LEU A 20 8.09 14.37 7.15
C LEU A 20 7.65 13.20 8.03
N LEU A 21 7.91 13.25 9.34
CA LEU A 21 7.45 12.22 10.29
C LEU A 21 5.93 12.20 10.41
N VAL A 22 5.27 13.36 10.45
CA VAL A 22 3.81 13.44 10.46
C VAL A 22 3.23 12.88 9.16
N PHE A 23 3.82 13.23 8.02
CA PHE A 23 3.40 12.69 6.72
C PHE A 23 3.59 11.17 6.64
N GLN A 24 4.70 10.64 7.14
CA GLN A 24 4.97 9.20 7.21
C GLN A 24 3.95 8.49 8.09
N LEU A 25 3.63 9.06 9.26
CA LEU A 25 2.64 8.50 10.17
C LEU A 25 1.26 8.43 9.51
N ILE A 26 0.81 9.52 8.89
CA ILE A 26 -0.48 9.57 8.19
C ILE A 26 -0.51 8.54 7.06
N SER A 27 0.54 8.48 6.25
CA SER A 27 0.64 7.54 5.13
C SER A 27 0.62 6.08 5.62
N SER A 28 1.36 5.77 6.68
CA SER A 28 1.37 4.44 7.30
C SER A 28 -0.01 4.04 7.84
N VAL A 29 -0.73 4.97 8.47
CA VAL A 29 -2.09 4.72 8.96
C VAL A 29 -3.04 4.44 7.79
N ILE A 30 -2.97 5.23 6.71
CA ILE A 30 -3.80 5.04 5.52
C ILE A 30 -3.50 3.68 4.87
N VAL A 31 -2.24 3.32 4.69
CA VAL A 31 -1.86 2.00 4.15
C VAL A 31 -2.34 0.87 5.07
N GLY A 32 -2.20 1.03 6.39
CA GLY A 32 -2.73 0.10 7.37
C GLY A 32 -4.24 -0.11 7.24
N LEU A 33 -5.03 0.96 7.19
CA LEU A 33 -6.50 0.87 7.04
C LEU A 33 -6.90 0.27 5.69
N THR A 34 -6.27 0.71 4.61
CA THR A 34 -6.57 0.19 3.27
C THR A 34 -6.13 -1.26 3.11
N SER A 35 -5.12 -1.72 3.87
CA SER A 35 -4.72 -3.14 3.89
C SER A 35 -5.84 -4.07 4.36
N ILE A 36 -6.70 -3.62 5.28
CA ILE A 36 -7.83 -4.41 5.77
C ILE A 36 -8.83 -4.62 4.64
N VAL A 37 -9.20 -3.53 3.94
CA VAL A 37 -10.16 -3.55 2.84
C VAL A 37 -9.62 -4.37 1.67
N THR A 38 -8.36 -4.17 1.31
CA THR A 38 -7.73 -4.91 0.20
C THR A 38 -7.58 -6.39 0.50
N ASN A 39 -7.20 -6.79 1.72
CA ASN A 39 -7.18 -8.21 2.09
C ASN A 39 -8.58 -8.85 2.14
N LEU A 40 -9.59 -8.09 2.56
CA LEU A 40 -10.98 -8.56 2.50
C LEU A 40 -11.42 -8.77 1.04
N LEU A 41 -11.15 -7.80 0.16
CA LEU A 41 -11.41 -7.93 -1.27
C LEU A 41 -10.64 -9.12 -1.86
N ALA A 42 -9.36 -9.28 -1.53
CA ALA A 42 -8.55 -10.40 -1.98
C ALA A 42 -9.24 -11.73 -1.66
N THR A 43 -9.68 -11.89 -0.41
CA THR A 43 -10.40 -13.10 0.04
C THR A 43 -11.69 -13.30 -0.73
N VAL A 44 -12.53 -12.26 -0.88
CA VAL A 44 -13.81 -12.34 -1.60
C VAL A 44 -13.61 -12.73 -3.07
N PHE A 45 -12.64 -12.10 -3.76
CA PHE A 45 -12.35 -12.39 -5.16
C PHE A 45 -11.73 -13.78 -5.35
N LEU A 46 -10.82 -14.21 -4.47
CA LEU A 46 -10.25 -15.56 -4.54
C LEU A 46 -11.27 -16.65 -4.25
N ILE A 47 -12.15 -16.47 -3.26
CA ILE A 47 -13.26 -17.40 -3.01
C ILE A 47 -14.26 -17.34 -4.18
N GLY A 48 -14.53 -16.15 -4.71
CA GLY A 48 -15.40 -15.96 -5.86
C GLY A 48 -14.91 -16.68 -7.12
N SER A 49 -13.59 -16.75 -7.34
CA SER A 49 -13.03 -17.50 -8.47
C SER A 49 -13.20 -19.02 -8.29
N VAL A 50 -13.02 -19.53 -7.07
CA VAL A 50 -13.30 -20.94 -6.73
C VAL A 50 -14.79 -21.26 -6.92
N ALA A 51 -15.67 -20.39 -6.43
CA ALA A 51 -17.11 -20.54 -6.61
C ALA A 51 -17.50 -20.51 -8.09
N GLY A 52 -16.91 -19.61 -8.88
CA GLY A 52 -17.10 -19.55 -10.33
C GLY A 52 -16.62 -20.81 -11.05
N TRP A 53 -15.52 -21.40 -10.60
CA TRP A 53 -15.04 -22.69 -11.11
C TRP A 53 -16.00 -23.84 -10.82
N ILE A 54 -16.51 -23.94 -9.59
CA ILE A 54 -17.52 -24.95 -9.20
C ILE A 54 -18.82 -24.76 -9.99
N ALA A 55 -19.23 -23.52 -10.22
CA ALA A 55 -20.41 -23.18 -11.00
C ALA A 55 -20.21 -23.30 -12.53
N ASN A 56 -19.03 -23.75 -12.99
CA ASN A 56 -18.68 -23.90 -14.39
C ASN A 56 -18.85 -22.59 -15.20
N ALA A 57 -18.51 -21.45 -14.57
CA ALA A 57 -18.55 -20.14 -15.18
C ALA A 57 -17.50 -20.01 -16.32
N PRO A 58 -17.63 -19.00 -17.21
CA PRO A 58 -16.66 -18.78 -18.27
C PRO A 58 -15.23 -18.63 -17.71
N SER A 59 -14.28 -19.38 -18.27
CA SER A 59 -12.89 -19.42 -17.76
C SER A 59 -12.24 -18.05 -17.70
N ASN A 60 -12.51 -17.17 -18.68
CA ASN A 60 -12.00 -15.80 -18.67
C ASN A 60 -12.44 -15.02 -17.42
N LEU A 61 -13.69 -15.20 -17.00
CA LEU A 61 -14.22 -14.55 -15.80
C LEU A 61 -13.53 -15.09 -14.55
N ILE A 62 -13.39 -16.41 -14.43
CA ILE A 62 -12.70 -17.06 -13.29
C ILE A 62 -11.27 -16.54 -13.16
N PHE A 63 -10.51 -16.49 -14.26
CA PHE A 63 -9.13 -15.99 -14.25
C PHE A 63 -9.04 -14.49 -13.92
N GLN A 64 -9.98 -13.67 -14.41
CA GLN A 64 -10.03 -12.25 -14.04
C GLN A 64 -10.33 -12.07 -12.56
N THR A 65 -11.30 -12.82 -12.01
CA THR A 65 -11.64 -12.76 -10.58
C THR A 65 -10.46 -13.23 -9.72
N ALA A 66 -9.78 -14.31 -10.11
CA ALA A 66 -8.57 -14.76 -9.42
C ALA A 66 -7.44 -13.72 -9.49
N GLY A 67 -7.22 -13.13 -10.66
CA GLY A 67 -6.21 -12.09 -10.87
C GLY A 67 -6.44 -10.84 -10.02
N LEU A 68 -7.70 -10.38 -9.92
CA LEU A 68 -8.09 -9.29 -9.02
C LEU A 68 -7.84 -9.65 -7.55
N GLY A 69 -8.18 -10.88 -7.16
CA GLY A 69 -7.94 -11.38 -5.81
C GLY A 69 -6.46 -11.35 -5.43
N ILE A 70 -5.59 -11.84 -6.33
CA ILE A 70 -4.14 -11.80 -6.16
C ILE A 70 -3.64 -10.35 -6.11
N PHE A 71 -4.10 -9.49 -7.02
CA PHE A 71 -3.72 -8.08 -7.03
C PHE A 71 -4.00 -7.40 -5.68
N PHE A 72 -5.22 -7.58 -5.15
CA PHE A 72 -5.59 -7.00 -3.87
C PHE A 72 -4.81 -7.58 -2.69
N ALA A 73 -4.38 -8.85 -2.76
CA ALA A 73 -3.52 -9.44 -1.73
C ALA A 73 -2.13 -8.77 -1.69
N PHE A 74 -1.57 -8.42 -2.85
CA PHE A 74 -0.24 -7.81 -2.95
C PHE A 74 -0.22 -6.28 -2.85
N ALA A 75 -1.33 -5.61 -3.19
CA ALA A 75 -1.44 -4.15 -3.14
C ALA A 75 -0.96 -3.50 -1.83
N PRO A 76 -1.35 -3.97 -0.62
CA PRO A 76 -0.89 -3.35 0.62
C PRO A 76 0.61 -3.57 0.88
N HIS A 77 1.17 -4.69 0.44
CA HIS A 77 2.61 -4.96 0.56
C HIS A 77 3.44 -4.03 -0.33
N ILE A 78 2.97 -3.79 -1.56
CA ILE A 78 3.62 -2.85 -2.49
C ILE A 78 3.54 -1.42 -1.93
N ALA A 79 2.38 -1.02 -1.40
CA ALA A 79 2.18 0.30 -0.81
C ALA A 79 3.07 0.51 0.43
N GLY A 80 3.17 -0.49 1.31
CA GLY A 80 4.06 -0.44 2.47
C GLY A 80 5.53 -0.32 2.06
N TRP A 81 5.97 -1.13 1.10
CA TRP A 81 7.34 -1.07 0.58
C TRP A 81 7.69 0.30 -0.03
N LEU A 82 6.75 0.93 -0.74
CA LEU A 82 6.94 2.29 -1.28
C LEU A 82 7.13 3.32 -0.17
N LEU A 83 6.41 3.19 0.95
CA LEU A 83 6.54 4.09 2.09
C LEU A 83 7.83 3.88 2.90
N GLU A 84 8.41 2.68 2.90
CA GLU A 84 9.68 2.40 3.58
C GLU A 84 10.91 2.87 2.77
N LYS A 85 10.76 3.06 1.45
CA LYS A 85 11.85 3.51 0.58
C LYS A 85 11.98 5.03 0.44
N VAL A 86 11.04 5.79 0.99
CA VAL A 86 11.01 7.27 1.01
C VAL A 86 11.56 7.78 2.34
#